data_AF-E7G9Z9-F1
#
_entry.id   AF-E7G9Z9-F1
#
_cell.length_a   1.000
_cell.length_b   1.000
_cell.length_c   1.000
_cell.angle_alpha   90.00
_cell.angle_beta   90.00
_cell.angle_gamma   90.00
#
_symmetry.space_group_name_H-M   'P 1'
#
loop_
_entity.id
_entity.type
_entity.pdbx_description
1 polymer ?
#
loop_
_entity_poly.entity_id
_entity_poly.type
_entity_poly.pdbx_seq_one_letter_code
_entity_poly.pdbx_strand_id
1 'polypeptide(L)'
;MLRQIDTILDEIIIQIRRSDDKRSEYVKKLLDVMEFEVPYSTVTLMQLLGIKSRETFRKNYLDPVLKLEIVVQTIPDKPNSKNQRYMM
;
A
#
# COMPACT_ATOMS: atom_id res chain seq x y z
N MET A 1 -35.67 -8.53 -15.45
CA MET A 1 -34.46 -8.00 -16.10
C MET A 1 -33.89 -6.79 -15.37
N LEU A 2 -34.63 -5.68 -15.18
CA LEU A 2 -34.13 -4.51 -14.42
C LEU A 2 -33.65 -4.84 -13.00
N ARG A 3 -34.43 -5.60 -12.21
CA ARG A 3 -34.05 -6.01 -10.84
C ARG A 3 -32.73 -6.78 -10.74
N GLN A 4 -32.35 -7.54 -11.76
CA GLN A 4 -31.09 -8.30 -11.74
C GLN A 4 -29.88 -7.37 -11.91
N ILE A 5 -30.04 -6.28 -12.67
CA ILE A 5 -29.00 -5.27 -12.82
C ILE A 5 -28.82 -4.53 -11.48
N ASP A 6 -29.90 -4.15 -10.81
CA ASP A 6 -29.84 -3.48 -9.49
C ASP A 6 -29.09 -4.33 -8.46
N THR A 7 -29.40 -5.64 -8.38
CA THR A 7 -28.72 -6.56 -7.46
C THR A 7 -27.23 -6.70 -7.76
N ILE A 8 -26.85 -6.80 -9.04
CA ILE A 8 -25.43 -6.89 -9.44
C ILE A 8 -24.69 -5.58 -9.11
N LEU A 9 -25.33 -4.42 -9.32
CA LEU A 9 -24.74 -3.13 -8.98
C LEU A 9 -24.47 -3.01 -7.47
N ASP A 10 -25.42 -3.43 -6.63
CA ASP A 10 -25.24 -3.46 -5.18
C ASP A 10 -24.08 -4.37 -4.76
N GLU A 11 -23.97 -5.56 -5.35
CA GLU A 11 -22.85 -6.49 -5.08
C GLU A 11 -21.49 -5.87 -5.47
N ILE A 12 -21.40 -5.21 -6.63
CA ILE A 12 -20.19 -4.53 -7.08
C ILE A 12 -19.81 -3.40 -6.11
N ILE A 13 -20.79 -2.59 -5.68
CA ILE A 13 -20.57 -1.50 -4.71
C ILE A 13 -20.01 -2.06 -3.40
N ILE A 14 -20.58 -3.16 -2.88
CA ILE A 14 -20.11 -3.81 -1.66
C ILE A 14 -18.67 -4.33 -1.85
N GLN A 15 -18.36 -4.93 -2.99
CA GLN A 15 -17.01 -5.43 -3.28
C GLN A 15 -15.96 -4.31 -3.38
N ILE A 16 -16.32 -3.18 -3.99
CA ILE A 16 -15.46 -2.00 -4.08
C ILE A 16 -15.17 -1.48 -2.67
N ARG A 17 -16.21 -1.26 -1.85
CA ARG A 17 -16.05 -0.78 -0.46
C ARG A 17 -15.14 -1.69 0.37
N ARG A 18 -15.37 -3.01 0.33
CA ARG A 18 -14.50 -3.99 1.03
C ARG A 18 -13.06 -3.95 0.55
N SER A 19 -12.84 -3.69 -0.74
CA SER A 19 -11.49 -3.61 -1.30
C SER A 19 -10.77 -2.35 -0.84
N ASP A 20 -11.47 -1.21 -0.77
CA ASP A 20 -10.93 0.03 -0.24
C ASP A 20 -10.65 -0.05 1.27
N ASP A 21 -11.51 -0.71 2.05
CA ASP A 21 -11.27 -0.96 3.48
C ASP A 21 -9.99 -1.77 3.71
N LYS A 22 -9.81 -2.86 2.94
CA LYS A 22 -8.60 -3.68 3.01
C LYS A 22 -7.35 -2.90 2.61
N ARG A 23 -7.45 -2.05 1.57
CA ARG A 23 -6.35 -1.17 1.17
C ARG A 23 -6.00 -0.17 2.27
N SER A 24 -7.01 0.41 2.93
CA SER A 24 -6.80 1.29 4.09
C SER A 24 -6.08 0.57 5.23
N GLU A 25 -6.42 -0.69 5.50
CA GLU A 25 -5.76 -1.50 6.53
C GLU A 25 -4.27 -1.73 6.23
N TYR A 26 -3.91 -2.03 4.99
CA TYR A 26 -2.50 -2.20 4.59
C TYR A 26 -1.69 -0.92 4.74
N VAL A 27 -2.26 0.22 4.33
CA VAL A 27 -1.63 1.53 4.53
C VAL A 27 -1.38 1.78 6.02
N LYS A 28 -2.39 1.58 6.87
CA LYS A 28 -2.26 1.78 8.32
C LYS A 28 -1.15 0.91 8.93
N LYS A 29 -1.10 -0.38 8.56
CA LYS A 29 -0.06 -1.29 9.04
C LYS A 29 1.35 -0.84 8.65
N LEU A 30 1.53 -0.33 7.43
CA LEU A 30 2.83 0.19 6.99
C LEU A 30 3.25 1.41 7.82
N LEU A 31 2.34 2.35 8.04
CA LEU A 31 2.63 3.57 8.80
C LEU A 31 2.91 3.27 10.28
N ASP A 32 2.26 2.27 10.87
CA ASP A 32 2.45 1.86 12.26
C ASP A 32 3.86 1.33 12.56
N VAL A 33 4.53 0.74 11.56
CA VAL A 33 5.90 0.22 11.71
C VAL A 33 6.99 1.20 11.30
N MET A 34 6.62 2.37 10.77
CA MET A 34 7.57 3.39 10.32
C MET A 34 7.70 4.48 11.37
N GLU A 35 8.93 4.91 11.64
CA GLU A 35 9.20 6.09 12.46
C GLU A 35 9.36 7.34 11.58
N PHE A 36 8.97 8.50 12.12
CA PHE A 36 9.05 9.78 11.41
C PHE A 36 10.52 10.17 11.14
N GLU A 37 10.81 10.64 9.92
CA GLU A 37 12.16 11.00 9.44
C GLU A 37 13.20 9.86 9.45
N VAL A 38 12.79 8.61 9.70
CA VAL A 38 13.70 7.45 9.67
C VAL A 38 13.60 6.74 8.32
N PRO A 39 14.72 6.57 7.57
CA PRO A 39 14.69 5.97 6.25
C PRO A 39 14.83 4.44 6.29
N TYR A 40 13.80 3.73 5.85
CA TYR A 40 13.77 2.26 5.80
C TYR A 40 14.02 1.71 4.40
N SER A 41 14.68 0.56 4.33
CA SER A 41 14.76 -0.22 3.08
C SER A 41 13.49 -1.02 2.86
N THR A 42 13.20 -1.41 1.60
CA THR A 42 12.10 -2.35 1.32
C THR A 42 12.21 -3.64 2.12
N VAL A 43 13.43 -4.17 2.28
CA VAL A 43 13.66 -5.44 2.99
C VAL A 43 13.30 -5.30 4.46
N THR A 44 13.69 -4.19 5.10
CA THR A 44 13.37 -3.89 6.49
C THR A 44 11.87 -3.77 6.71
N LEU A 45 11.17 -3.01 5.86
CA LEU A 45 9.71 -2.86 5.96
C LEU A 45 8.98 -4.19 5.77
N MET A 46 9.42 -5.01 4.80
CA MET A 46 8.88 -6.36 4.60
C MET A 46 9.09 -7.26 5.83
N GLN A 47 10.26 -7.19 6.47
CA GLN A 47 10.57 -7.95 7.68
C GLN A 47 9.67 -7.51 8.85
N LEU A 48 9.55 -6.21 9.10
CA LEU A 48 8.71 -5.65 10.18
C LEU A 48 7.23 -6.06 10.02
N LEU A 49 6.74 -6.11 8.78
CA LEU A 49 5.37 -6.50 8.46
C LEU A 49 5.17 -8.01 8.30
N GLY A 50 6.23 -8.82 8.37
CA GLY A 50 6.17 -10.27 8.14
C GLY A 50 5.78 -10.68 6.71
N ILE A 51 6.00 -9.81 5.71
CA ILE A 51 5.61 -10.03 4.32
C ILE A 51 6.74 -10.71 3.54
N LYS A 52 6.45 -11.87 2.95
CA LYS A 52 7.42 -12.62 2.14
C LYS A 52 7.47 -12.18 0.67
N SER A 53 6.31 -11.81 0.11
CA SER A 53 6.21 -11.44 -1.30
C SER A 53 6.48 -9.96 -1.53
N ARG A 54 7.52 -9.66 -2.31
CA ARG A 54 7.87 -8.28 -2.68
C ARG A 54 6.78 -7.64 -3.54
N GLU A 55 6.11 -8.42 -4.38
CA GLU A 55 4.99 -7.93 -5.20
C GLU A 55 3.80 -7.52 -4.33
N THR A 56 3.44 -8.36 -3.34
CA THR A 56 2.37 -8.05 -2.38
C THR A 56 2.70 -6.79 -1.58
N PHE A 57 3.93 -6.69 -1.07
CA PHE A 57 4.38 -5.48 -0.37
C PHE A 57 4.25 -4.24 -1.25
N ARG A 58 4.76 -4.29 -2.49
CA ARG A 58 4.70 -3.15 -3.41
C ARG A 58 3.27 -2.72 -3.69
N LYS A 59 2.42 -3.63 -4.17
CA LYS A 59 1.07 -3.30 -4.64
C LYS A 59 0.14 -2.85 -3.52
N ASN A 60 0.23 -3.47 -2.34
CA ASN A 60 -0.76 -3.29 -1.28
C ASN A 60 -0.32 -2.30 -0.21
N TYR A 61 0.99 -2.10 -0.02
CA TYR A 61 1.52 -1.27 1.06
C TYR A 61 2.25 -0.05 0.50
N LEU A 62 3.29 -0.26 -0.30
CA LEU A 62 4.19 0.81 -0.71
C LEU A 62 3.60 1.75 -1.78
N ASP A 63 3.12 1.22 -2.91
CA ASP A 63 2.58 2.05 -4.00
C ASP A 63 1.40 2.92 -3.54
N PRO A 64 0.47 2.43 -2.68
CA PRO A 64 -0.58 3.29 -2.12
C PRO A 64 -0.04 4.49 -1.33
N VAL A 65 0.92 4.31 -0.43
CA VAL A 65 1.45 5.43 0.38
C VAL A 65 2.29 6.40 -0.44
N LEU A 66 3.00 5.91 -1.46
CA LEU A 66 3.73 6.75 -2.40
C LEU A 66 2.79 7.62 -3.24
N LYS A 67 1.66 7.07 -3.70
CA LYS A 67 0.65 7.83 -4.45
C LYS A 67 -0.07 8.87 -3.60
N LEU A 68 -0.18 8.62 -2.30
CA LEU A 68 -0.75 9.56 -1.33
C LEU A 68 0.29 10.56 -0.81
N GLU A 69 1.55 10.44 -1.23
CA GLU A 69 2.68 11.28 -0.79
C GLU A 69 2.88 11.31 0.74
N ILE A 70 2.37 10.28 1.45
CA ILE A 70 2.56 10.10 2.90
C ILE A 70 3.98 9.59 3.19
N VAL A 71 4.51 8.81 2.24
CA VAL A 71 5.87 8.27 2.28
C VAL A 71 6.55 8.69 0.99
N VAL A 72 7.82 9.07 1.08
CA VAL A 72 8.61 9.55 -0.06
C VAL A 72 9.84 8.69 -0.30
N GLN A 73 10.30 8.73 -1.54
CA GLN A 73 11.56 8.11 -1.95
C GLN A 73 12.74 9.01 -1.55
N THR A 74 13.77 8.44 -0.93
CA THR A 74 14.98 9.21 -0.59
C THR A 74 15.90 9.48 -1.79
N ILE A 75 15.68 8.78 -2.92
CA ILE A 75 16.43 8.92 -4.18
C ILE A 75 15.44 8.98 -5.35
N PRO A 76 14.68 10.08 -5.50
CA PRO A 76 13.62 10.19 -6.51
C PRO A 76 14.15 10.08 -7.95
N ASP A 77 15.35 10.59 -8.23
CA ASP A 77 15.98 10.52 -9.57
C ASP A 77 16.34 9.10 -10.02
N LYS A 78 16.46 8.15 -9.09
CA LYS A 78 16.85 6.76 -9.35
C LYS A 78 15.93 5.81 -8.61
N PRO A 79 14.66 5.67 -9.02
CA PRO A 79 13.65 4.91 -8.27
C PRO A 79 13.98 3.41 -8.13
N ASN A 80 14.80 2.87 -9.04
CA ASN A 80 15.26 1.49 -9.03
C ASN A 80 16.64 1.31 -8.36
N SER A 81 17.13 2.32 -7.62
CA SER A 81 18.40 2.26 -6.92
C SER A 81 18.43 1.12 -5.90
N LYS A 82 19.54 0.37 -5.83
CA LYS A 82 19.78 -0.63 -4.77
C LYS A 82 19.79 -0.02 -3.36
N ASN A 83 20.09 1.28 -3.27
CA ASN A 83 20.13 2.05 -2.04
C ASN A 83 18.82 2.83 -1.79
N GLN A 84 17.75 2.53 -2.54
CA GLN A 84 16.46 3.18 -2.36
C GLN A 84 15.93 2.93 -0.95
N ARG A 85 15.54 4.02 -0.28
CA ARG A 85 14.85 4.00 1.00
C ARG A 85 13.58 4.82 0.96
N TYR A 86 12.77 4.65 1.99
CA TYR A 86 11.46 5.25 2.13
C TYR A 86 11.33 5.86 3.52
N MET A 87 10.84 7.09 3.60
CA MET A 87 10.62 7.83 4.85
C MET A 87 9.24 8.49 4.81
N MET A 88 8.60 8.64 5.98
CA MET A 88 7.43 9.50 6.14
C MET A 88 7.84 10.97 6.16
#